data_AF-A0A0S8JLR4-F1
#
_entry.id   AF-A0A0S8JLR4-F1
#
_cell.length_a   1.000
_cell.length_b   1.000
_cell.length_c   1.000
_cell.angle_alpha   90.00
_cell.angle_beta   90.00
_cell.angle_gamma   90.00
#
_symmetry.space_group_name_H-M   'P 1'
#
loop_
_entity.id
_entity.type
_entity.pdbx_description
1 polymer ?
#
loop_
_entity_poly.entity_id
_entity_poly.type
_entity_poly.pdbx_seq_one_letter_code
_entity_poly.pdbx_strand_id
1 'polypeptide(L)'
;MKAKENIPEEMPGMSRKIPFGVPDNYFDKFPARIQERVSETPILTFPRLYPIRRRLALAAMFIGLVTVGYFSLRMILNRQDPRILSGDEVSTAIEYFGYQFDDDMLIAAIIESDIDFDPQDVDNETDVIIEFLSSEEIDFNEFLNEY
;
A
#
# COMPACT_ATOMS: atom_id res chain seq x y z
N MET A 1 -37.11 -68.54 -42.89
CA MET A 1 -37.16 -67.77 -44.15
C MET A 1 -37.20 -66.30 -43.77
N LYS A 2 -36.10 -65.55 -43.96
CA LYS A 2 -36.03 -64.10 -43.66
C LYS A 2 -35.78 -63.36 -44.97
N ALA A 3 -36.48 -62.25 -45.13
CA ALA A 3 -36.70 -61.51 -46.36
C ALA A 3 -35.40 -61.11 -47.08
N LYS A 4 -35.38 -61.32 -48.40
CA LYS A 4 -34.38 -60.71 -49.29
C LYS A 4 -34.68 -59.22 -49.36
N GLU A 5 -33.77 -58.41 -48.84
CA GLU A 5 -33.76 -56.97 -49.05
C GLU A 5 -33.71 -56.68 -50.55
N ASN A 6 -34.66 -55.85 -51.00
CA ASN A 6 -34.84 -55.47 -52.40
C ASN A 6 -33.93 -54.27 -52.69
N ILE A 7 -32.64 -54.52 -52.92
CA ILE A 7 -31.71 -53.51 -53.45
C ILE A 7 -31.88 -53.53 -54.98
N PRO A 8 -32.31 -52.42 -55.62
CA PRO A 8 -32.40 -52.38 -57.08
C PRO A 8 -31.00 -52.59 -57.66
N GLU A 9 -30.85 -53.67 -58.43
CA GLU A 9 -29.54 -54.20 -58.84
C GLU A 9 -28.76 -53.26 -59.74
N GLU A 10 -29.42 -52.40 -60.53
CA GLU A 10 -28.74 -51.39 -61.36
C GLU A 10 -29.62 -50.14 -61.53
N MET A 11 -29.06 -48.95 -61.27
CA MET A 11 -29.68 -47.68 -61.65
C MET A 11 -29.44 -47.45 -63.16
N PRO A 12 -30.47 -47.48 -64.02
CA PRO A 12 -30.28 -47.29 -65.45
C PRO A 12 -29.90 -45.83 -65.73
N GLY A 13 -28.69 -45.62 -66.23
CA GLY A 13 -28.19 -44.30 -66.67
C GLY A 13 -26.97 -43.76 -65.92
N MET A 14 -26.52 -44.39 -64.84
CA MET A 14 -25.29 -43.98 -64.15
C MET A 14 -24.08 -44.68 -64.76
N SER A 15 -23.39 -44.00 -65.66
CA SER A 15 -22.10 -44.44 -66.19
C SER A 15 -21.12 -44.64 -65.03
N ARG A 16 -20.53 -45.85 -64.88
CA ARG A 16 -19.46 -46.17 -63.90
C ARG A 16 -18.13 -45.43 -64.16
N LYS A 17 -18.15 -44.34 -64.92
CA LYS A 17 -16.98 -43.47 -65.11
C LYS A 17 -16.83 -42.59 -63.88
N ILE A 18 -15.76 -42.83 -63.13
CA ILE A 18 -15.39 -42.03 -61.96
C ILE A 18 -14.92 -40.66 -62.50
N PRO A 19 -15.62 -39.55 -62.20
CA PRO A 19 -15.26 -38.23 -62.73
C PRO A 19 -14.04 -37.61 -62.00
N PHE A 20 -13.54 -38.28 -60.97
CA PHE A 20 -12.42 -37.83 -60.16
C PHE A 20 -11.18 -38.66 -60.50
N GLY A 21 -10.17 -38.00 -61.06
CA GLY A 21 -8.84 -38.55 -61.26
C GLY A 21 -7.84 -37.77 -60.43
N VAL A 22 -6.82 -38.46 -59.91
CA VAL A 22 -5.64 -37.78 -59.36
C VAL A 22 -4.66 -37.48 -60.50
N PRO A 23 -3.88 -36.39 -60.40
CA PRO A 23 -2.77 -36.15 -61.33
C PRO A 23 -1.74 -37.28 -61.31
N ASP A 24 -1.04 -37.47 -62.42
CA ASP A 24 0.04 -38.44 -62.52
C ASP A 24 1.12 -38.20 -61.46
N ASN A 25 1.58 -39.28 -60.82
CA ASN A 25 2.58 -39.28 -59.76
C ASN A 25 2.20 -38.46 -58.50
N TYR A 26 0.91 -38.21 -58.24
CA TYR A 26 0.45 -37.53 -57.03
C TYR A 26 0.91 -38.25 -55.77
N PHE A 27 0.68 -39.57 -55.71
CA PHE A 27 1.02 -40.38 -54.54
C PHE A 27 2.53 -40.56 -54.37
N ASP A 28 3.32 -40.55 -55.45
CA ASP A 28 4.78 -40.67 -55.37
C ASP A 28 5.43 -39.41 -54.80
N LYS A 29 4.89 -38.22 -55.12
CA LYS A 29 5.41 -36.93 -54.63
C LYS A 29 4.83 -36.50 -53.29
N PHE A 30 3.76 -37.14 -52.84
CA PHE A 30 3.06 -36.76 -51.61
C PHE A 30 3.92 -36.91 -50.34
N PRO A 31 4.64 -38.03 -50.10
CA PRO A 31 5.49 -38.18 -48.91
C PRO A 31 6.57 -37.11 -48.82
N ALA A 32 7.20 -36.77 -49.94
CA ALA A 32 8.25 -35.75 -50.01
C ALA A 32 7.73 -34.36 -49.62
N ARG A 33 6.53 -33.99 -50.10
CA ARG A 33 5.88 -32.69 -49.75
C ARG A 33 5.50 -32.59 -48.28
N ILE A 34 5.09 -33.70 -47.66
CA ILE A 34 4.81 -33.73 -46.22
C ILE A 34 6.11 -33.57 -45.42
N GLN A 35 7.17 -34.29 -45.82
CA GLN A 35 8.46 -34.20 -45.16
C GLN A 35 9.05 -32.78 -45.21
N GLU A 36 8.98 -32.12 -46.37
CA GLU A 36 9.41 -30.72 -46.55
C GLU A 36 8.69 -29.79 -45.57
N ARG A 37 7.36 -29.86 -45.50
CA ARG A 37 6.56 -29.04 -44.57
C ARG A 37 6.81 -29.33 -43.09
N VAL A 38 7.10 -30.58 -42.74
CA VAL A 38 7.42 -30.96 -41.36
C VAL A 38 8.84 -30.52 -40.98
N SER A 39 9.78 -30.51 -41.93
CA SER A 39 11.15 -30.03 -41.70
C SER A 39 11.25 -28.51 -41.60
N GLU A 40 10.30 -27.77 -42.17
CA GLU A 40 10.22 -26.31 -42.13
C GLU A 40 9.63 -25.74 -40.84
N THR A 41 9.51 -26.53 -39.76
CA THR A 41 9.16 -25.95 -38.45
C THR A 41 10.19 -24.87 -38.09
N PRO A 42 9.81 -23.59 -37.98
CA PRO A 42 10.76 -22.56 -37.61
C PRO A 42 11.23 -22.89 -36.21
N ILE A 43 12.52 -23.24 -36.11
CA ILE A 43 13.17 -23.44 -34.81
C ILE A 43 13.22 -22.05 -34.19
N LEU A 44 12.20 -21.71 -33.41
CA LEU A 44 12.18 -20.51 -32.58
C LEU A 44 13.27 -20.70 -31.53
N THR A 45 14.50 -20.31 -31.87
CA THR A 45 15.62 -20.28 -30.97
C THR A 45 15.42 -19.11 -30.02
N PHE A 46 14.69 -19.35 -28.93
CA PHE A 46 14.65 -18.40 -27.82
C PHE A 46 16.09 -18.22 -27.32
N PRO A 47 16.64 -17.00 -27.32
CA PRO A 47 17.97 -16.77 -26.79
C PRO A 47 17.96 -17.20 -25.32
N ARG A 48 18.78 -18.21 -25.01
CA ARG A 48 18.95 -18.74 -23.67
C ARG A 48 19.59 -17.64 -22.83
N LEU A 49 18.76 -16.84 -22.16
CA LEU A 49 19.22 -15.82 -21.20
C LEU A 49 19.95 -16.54 -20.06
N TYR A 50 21.29 -16.55 -20.17
CA TYR A 50 22.24 -17.05 -19.18
C TYR A 50 22.08 -16.34 -17.81
N PRO A 51 22.66 -16.86 -16.71
CA PRO A 51 22.12 -16.74 -15.35
C PRO A 51 22.49 -15.42 -14.66
N ILE A 52 22.00 -14.29 -15.18
CA ILE A 52 22.08 -12.99 -14.50
C ILE A 52 21.18 -12.97 -13.24
N ARG A 53 20.27 -13.95 -13.12
CA ARG A 53 19.36 -14.13 -11.97
C ARG A 53 20.06 -14.09 -10.60
N ARG A 54 21.28 -14.63 -10.48
CA ARG A 54 22.00 -14.68 -9.20
C ARG A 54 22.51 -13.31 -8.75
N ARG A 55 22.94 -12.45 -9.70
CA ARG A 55 23.41 -11.09 -9.39
C ARG A 55 22.24 -10.14 -9.12
N LEU A 56 21.10 -10.35 -9.79
CA LEU A 56 19.86 -9.61 -9.53
C LEU A 56 19.27 -9.91 -8.14
N ALA A 57 19.36 -11.15 -7.67
CA ALA A 57 18.87 -11.51 -6.34
C ALA A 57 19.58 -10.71 -5.22
N LEU A 58 20.89 -10.49 -5.36
CA LEU A 58 21.68 -9.74 -4.38
C LEU A 58 21.29 -8.25 -4.38
N ALA A 59 21.14 -7.63 -5.56
CA ALA A 59 20.67 -6.24 -5.67
C ALA A 59 19.24 -6.07 -5.14
N ALA A 60 18.35 -7.02 -5.42
CA ALA A 60 16.97 -7.01 -4.91
C ALA A 60 16.90 -7.10 -3.38
N MET A 61 17.82 -7.84 -2.74
CA MET A 61 17.89 -7.87 -1.27
C MET A 61 18.30 -6.53 -0.67
N PHE A 62 19.29 -5.85 -1.26
CA PHE A 62 19.67 -4.50 -0.81
C PHE A 62 18.53 -3.50 -0.97
N ILE A 63 17.85 -3.51 -2.12
CA ILE A 63 16.69 -2.65 -2.37
C ILE A 63 15.58 -2.95 -1.36
N GLY A 64 15.29 -4.23 -1.09
CA GLY A 64 14.29 -4.65 -0.11
C GLY A 64 14.61 -4.19 1.31
N LEU A 65 15.88 -4.29 1.73
CA LEU A 65 16.30 -3.87 3.07
C LEU A 65 16.19 -2.34 3.22
N VAL A 66 16.59 -1.59 2.19
CA VAL A 66 16.44 -0.13 2.17
C VAL A 66 14.97 0.29 2.20
N THR A 67 14.10 -0.34 1.40
CA THR A 67 12.67 0.02 1.38
C THR A 67 11.96 -0.33 2.68
N VAL A 68 12.23 -1.50 3.27
CA VAL A 68 11.66 -1.89 4.58
C VAL A 68 12.17 -0.97 5.70
N GLY A 69 13.45 -0.63 5.71
CA GLY A 69 14.03 0.29 6.69
C GLY A 69 13.44 1.69 6.57
N TYR A 70 13.39 2.24 5.35
CA TYR A 70 12.78 3.55 5.09
C TYR A 70 11.29 3.57 5.46
N PHE A 71 10.54 2.52 5.09
CA PHE A 71 9.12 2.43 5.41
C PHE A 71 8.87 2.31 6.92
N SER A 72 9.70 1.53 7.65
CA SER A 72 9.60 1.42 9.11
C SER A 72 9.89 2.75 9.80
N LEU A 73 10.96 3.45 9.40
CA LEU A 73 11.27 4.77 9.93
C LEU A 73 10.14 5.76 9.63
N ARG A 74 9.65 5.78 8.39
CA ARG A 74 8.53 6.62 7.99
C ARG A 74 7.26 6.31 8.79
N MET A 75 6.95 5.03 9.02
CA MET A 75 5.75 4.62 9.77
C MET A 75 5.83 5.01 11.25
N ILE A 76 7.01 5.00 11.86
CA ILE A 76 7.21 5.40 13.26
C ILE A 76 7.24 6.92 13.40
N LEU A 77 7.96 7.61 12.52
CA LEU A 77 8.11 9.07 12.58
C LEU A 77 6.83 9.80 12.13
N ASN A 78 6.01 9.20 11.26
CA ASN A 78 4.74 9.76 10.82
C ASN A 78 3.57 9.43 11.78
N ARG A 79 3.86 8.89 12.97
CA ARG A 79 2.94 8.86 14.13
C ARG A 79 3.18 10.03 15.09
N GLN A 80 3.71 11.13 14.59
CA GLN A 80 3.52 12.41 15.27
C GLN A 80 2.09 12.87 14.98
N ASP A 81 1.12 12.23 15.64
CA ASP A 81 -0.13 12.92 15.93
C ASP A 81 0.29 14.22 16.66
N PRO A 82 -0.13 15.41 16.19
CA PRO A 82 0.00 16.60 17.00
C PRO A 82 -0.73 16.28 18.30
N ARG A 83 0.04 16.04 19.37
CA ARG A 83 -0.51 15.66 20.67
C ARG A 83 -1.38 16.82 21.13
N ILE A 84 -2.68 16.73 20.89
CA ILE A 84 -3.65 17.43 21.69
C ILE A 84 -3.59 16.69 23.01
N LEU A 85 -2.75 17.18 23.92
CA LEU A 85 -2.69 16.68 25.28
C LEU A 85 -4.10 16.75 25.83
N SER A 86 -4.59 15.62 26.35
CA SER A 86 -5.89 15.62 27.03
C SER A 86 -5.77 16.54 28.26
N GLY A 87 -6.79 17.32 28.59
CA GLY A 87 -6.72 18.27 29.73
C GLY A 87 -6.21 17.61 31.02
N ASP A 88 -6.55 16.34 31.22
CA ASP A 88 -6.11 15.51 32.35
C ASP A 88 -4.59 15.22 32.35
N GLU A 89 -3.98 15.02 31.18
CA GLU A 89 -2.52 14.81 31.05
C GLU A 89 -1.75 16.11 31.32
N VAL A 90 -2.28 17.25 30.87
CA VAL A 90 -1.71 18.57 31.15
C VAL A 90 -1.76 18.87 32.64
N SER A 91 -2.92 18.65 33.28
CA SER A 91 -3.09 18.83 34.72
C SER A 91 -2.11 17.97 35.51
N THR A 92 -1.97 16.69 35.16
CA THR A 92 -1.07 15.77 35.85
C THR A 92 0.41 16.18 35.71
N ALA A 93 0.80 16.64 34.52
CA ALA A 93 2.16 17.11 34.29
C ALA A 93 2.45 18.41 35.05
N ILE A 94 1.52 19.37 35.04
CA ILE A 94 1.66 20.62 35.79
C ILE A 94 1.72 20.34 37.30
N GLU A 95 0.91 19.42 37.82
CA GLU A 95 0.96 19.04 39.23
C GLU A 95 2.30 18.41 39.61
N TYR A 96 2.79 17.47 38.80
CA TYR A 96 4.07 16.78 39.06
C TYR A 96 5.28 17.70 38.94
N PHE A 97 5.28 18.61 37.96
CA PHE A 97 6.37 19.55 37.72
C PHE A 97 6.15 20.91 38.41
N GLY A 98 5.03 21.13 39.10
CA GLY A 98 4.63 22.43 39.66
C GLY A 98 5.68 23.04 40.57
N TYR A 99 6.38 22.22 41.36
CA TYR A 99 7.47 22.67 42.23
C TYR A 99 8.75 23.12 41.49
N GLN A 100 8.89 22.77 40.22
CA GLN A 100 10.02 23.15 39.37
C GLN A 100 9.71 24.36 38.48
N PHE A 101 8.45 24.81 38.45
CA PHE A 101 8.08 26.08 37.83
C PHE A 101 8.39 27.21 38.80
N ASP A 102 9.44 27.96 38.50
CA ASP A 102 9.78 29.23 39.16
C ASP A 102 9.30 30.41 38.31
N ASP A 103 9.02 31.55 38.94
CA ASP A 103 8.53 32.76 38.27
C ASP A 103 9.51 33.21 37.19
N ASP A 104 10.82 33.07 37.44
CA ASP A 104 11.87 33.38 36.48
C ASP A 104 11.79 32.52 35.21
N MET A 105 11.38 31.24 35.34
CA MET A 105 11.20 30.34 34.20
C MET A 105 9.93 30.69 33.40
N LEU A 106 8.88 31.12 34.09
CA LEU A 106 7.64 31.56 33.48
C LEU A 106 7.87 32.86 32.68
N ILE A 107 8.57 33.82 33.27
CA ILE A 107 8.97 35.07 32.60
C ILE A 107 9.83 34.78 31.37
N ALA A 108 10.81 33.88 31.48
CA ALA A 108 11.64 33.48 30.34
C ALA A 108 10.82 32.84 29.22
N ALA A 109 9.85 31.97 29.55
CA ALA A 109 8.98 31.32 28.58
C ALA A 109 8.04 32.32 27.87
N ILE A 110 7.54 33.33 28.57
CA ILE A 110 6.72 34.40 27.96
C ILE A 110 7.55 35.21 26.97
N ILE A 111 8.77 35.61 27.35
CA ILE A 111 9.67 36.39 26.49
C ILE A 111 10.08 35.61 25.24
N GLU A 112 10.25 34.29 25.35
CA GLU A 112 10.62 33.43 24.23
C GLU A 112 9.43 32.97 23.39
N SER A 113 8.21 33.01 23.93
CA SER A 113 7.00 32.77 23.16
C SER A 113 6.69 33.95 22.24
N ASP A 114 6.43 33.68 20.96
CA ASP A 114 6.07 34.67 19.93
C ASP A 114 4.61 35.14 20.09
N ILE A 115 4.13 35.22 21.34
CA ILE A 115 2.79 35.67 21.71
C ILE A 115 2.86 37.19 21.85
N ASP A 116 2.13 37.90 20.98
CA ASP A 116 2.04 39.36 21.02
C ASP A 116 1.23 39.77 22.26
N PHE A 117 1.94 40.03 23.36
CA PHE A 117 1.33 40.42 24.63
C PHE A 117 0.97 41.90 24.57
N ASP A 118 -0.30 42.22 24.30
CA ASP A 118 -0.80 43.60 24.41
C ASP A 118 -1.02 43.93 25.90
N PRO A 119 -0.24 44.85 26.50
CA PRO A 119 -0.38 45.21 27.90
C PRO A 119 -1.76 45.80 28.25
N GLN A 120 -2.56 46.20 27.26
CA GLN A 120 -3.89 46.79 27.45
C GLN A 120 -5.00 45.74 27.72
N ASP A 121 -4.80 44.46 27.37
CA ASP A 121 -5.78 43.39 27.61
C ASP A 121 -5.71 42.82 29.05
N VAL A 122 -4.60 43.06 29.74
CA VAL A 122 -4.31 42.51 31.08
C VAL A 122 -5.14 43.21 32.17
N ASP A 123 -5.40 44.50 32.03
CA ASP A 123 -6.00 45.31 33.09
C ASP A 123 -7.45 44.90 33.40
N ASN A 124 -8.25 44.58 32.37
CA ASN A 124 -9.66 44.21 32.55
C ASN A 124 -9.85 42.81 33.16
N GLU A 125 -9.02 41.83 32.79
CA GLU A 125 -9.12 40.47 33.34
C GLU A 125 -8.52 40.39 34.74
N THR A 126 -7.46 41.14 35.01
CA THR A 126 -6.81 41.17 36.33
C THR A 126 -7.74 41.71 37.40
N ASP A 127 -8.50 42.78 37.10
CA ASP A 127 -9.46 43.35 38.05
C ASP A 127 -10.58 42.36 38.41
N VAL A 128 -11.07 41.58 37.44
CA VAL A 128 -12.09 40.53 37.66
C VAL A 128 -11.53 39.38 38.49
N ILE A 129 -10.30 38.96 38.23
CA ILE A 129 -9.64 37.90 39.00
C ILE A 129 -9.37 38.38 40.44
N ILE A 130 -8.94 39.62 40.63
CA ILE A 130 -8.74 40.20 41.97
C ILE A 130 -10.06 40.33 42.72
N GLU A 131 -11.15 40.74 42.06
CA GLU A 131 -12.48 40.78 42.67
C GLU A 131 -12.97 39.37 43.06
N PHE A 132 -12.75 38.37 42.19
CA PHE A 132 -13.07 36.98 42.49
C PHE A 132 -12.29 36.46 43.70
N LEU A 133 -10.97 36.67 43.75
CA LEU A 133 -10.11 36.24 44.87
C LEU A 133 -10.34 37.03 46.16
N SER A 134 -10.84 38.27 46.06
CA SER A 134 -11.20 39.10 47.22
C SER A 134 -12.59 38.74 47.77
N SER A 135 -13.50 38.29 46.90
CA SER A 135 -14.87 37.91 47.26
C SER A 135 -14.97 36.46 47.76
N GLU A 136 -14.15 35.56 47.27
CA GLU A 136 -13.96 34.24 47.87
C GLU A 136 -13.00 34.36 49.05
N GLU A 137 -13.55 34.34 50.26
CA GLU A 137 -12.77 34.25 51.50
C GLU A 137 -12.19 32.82 51.58
N ILE A 138 -11.04 32.61 50.95
CA ILE A 138 -10.31 31.33 50.99
C ILE A 138 -9.91 31.09 52.45
N ASP A 139 -10.63 30.23 53.16
CA ASP A 139 -10.31 29.89 54.54
C ASP A 139 -9.11 28.94 54.57
N PHE A 140 -7.93 29.53 54.61
CA PHE A 140 -6.66 28.81 54.73
C PHE A 140 -6.59 27.90 55.98
N ASN A 141 -7.46 28.08 56.98
CA ASN A 141 -7.51 27.18 58.14
C ASN A 141 -8.18 25.84 57.82
N GLU A 142 -9.03 25.74 56.81
CA GLU A 142 -9.65 24.46 56.42
C GLU A 142 -8.60 23.54 55.77
N PHE A 143 -7.72 24.10 54.93
CA PHE A 143 -6.60 23.37 54.32
C PHE A 143 -5.52 22.92 55.31
N LEU A 144 -5.33 23.64 56.42
CA LEU A 144 -4.32 23.30 57.43
C LEU A 144 -4.80 22.27 58.47
N ASN A 145 -6.12 22.06 58.59
CA ASN A 145 -6.71 21.10 59.53
C ASN A 145 -7.02 19.74 58.88
N GLU A 146 -6.84 19.58 57.57
CA GLU A 146 -7.01 18.31 56.85
C GLU A 146 -5.72 17.47 56.75
N TYR A 147 -4.74 17.73 57.63
CA TYR A 147 -3.55 16.88 57.85
C TYR A 147 -3.40 16.44 59.30
#